data_AF-A0A661AQQ0-F1
#
_entry.id   AF-A0A661AQQ0-F1
#
_cell.length_a   1.000
_cell.length_b   1.000
_cell.length_c   1.000
_cell.angle_alpha   90.00
_cell.angle_beta   90.00
_cell.angle_gamma   90.00
#
_symmetry.space_group_name_H-M   'P 1'
#
loop_
_entity.id
_entity.type
_entity.pdbx_description
1 polymer ?
#
loop_
_entity_poly.entity_id
_entity_poly.type
_entity_poly.pdbx_seq_one_letter_code
_entity_poly.pdbx_strand_id
1 'polypeptide(L)'
;MGTFDILIKNVKIVDGTGAPWFRGDIGIKGDTIKSIGKLSGVPAEIIIEGEGLVAAPGFIDPHSHADMVALENPELENLVRQGITTVVVGNCGLSLAPVNENNKKWIEEIVWGYEEYRLELKWKTFKEYLDEMEKKDFGVNMAHLVGHGTIRYAVMGENSTEQEEVTPNELEQMKDLVREAMNAGAYGMSTGLVYPPGNKAKKKEIIELAKVVAEYGGVYST
;
A
#
# COMPACT_ATOMS: atom_id res chain seq x y z
N MET A 1 12.33 -34.33 9.88
CA MET A 1 11.59 -33.07 9.62
C MET A 1 11.90 -32.15 10.80
N GLY A 2 12.36 -30.92 10.55
CA GLY A 2 12.70 -29.99 11.64
C GLY A 2 11.44 -29.49 12.36
N THR A 3 11.60 -29.02 13.59
CA THR A 3 10.56 -28.34 14.39
C THR A 3 10.02 -27.10 13.65
N PHE A 4 8.71 -26.88 13.72
CA PHE A 4 8.04 -25.66 13.26
C PHE A 4 7.98 -24.62 14.37
N ASP A 5 7.86 -23.35 14.01
CA ASP A 5 7.68 -22.28 15.00
C ASP A 5 6.19 -22.22 15.39
N ILE A 6 5.29 -22.31 14.40
CA ILE A 6 3.84 -22.39 14.59
C ILE A 6 3.28 -23.59 13.81
N LEU A 7 2.38 -24.35 14.44
CA LEU A 7 1.60 -25.40 13.80
C LEU A 7 0.09 -25.17 14.05
N ILE A 8 -0.66 -24.92 12.98
CA ILE A 8 -2.12 -24.81 13.02
C ILE A 8 -2.71 -26.16 12.63
N LYS A 9 -3.51 -26.78 13.51
CA LYS A 9 -3.97 -28.16 13.35
C LYS A 9 -5.44 -28.29 13.01
N ASN A 10 -5.76 -29.36 12.28
CA ASN A 10 -7.12 -29.83 12.01
C ASN A 10 -8.08 -28.77 11.43
N VAL A 11 -7.53 -27.84 10.65
CA VAL A 11 -8.30 -26.70 10.13
C VAL A 11 -8.88 -27.03 8.75
N LYS A 12 -9.99 -26.37 8.40
CA LYS A 12 -10.49 -26.33 7.02
C LYS A 12 -9.68 -25.30 6.23
N ILE A 13 -8.88 -25.76 5.29
CA ILE A 13 -7.98 -24.92 4.49
C ILE A 13 -8.69 -24.48 3.21
N VAL A 14 -8.78 -23.16 3.02
CA VAL A 14 -9.20 -22.49 1.79
C VAL A 14 -8.00 -21.73 1.27
N ASP A 15 -7.26 -22.31 0.32
CA ASP A 15 -5.92 -21.83 -0.07
C ASP A 15 -5.89 -20.60 -1.00
N GLY A 16 -7.06 -20.06 -1.36
CA GLY A 16 -7.19 -18.90 -2.24
C GLY A 16 -7.12 -19.21 -3.74
N THR A 17 -6.90 -20.46 -4.15
CA THR A 17 -6.85 -20.84 -5.58
C THR A 17 -8.22 -20.94 -6.26
N GLY A 18 -9.29 -20.91 -5.47
CA GLY A 18 -10.66 -21.17 -5.94
C GLY A 18 -11.05 -22.67 -5.93
N ALA A 19 -10.13 -23.56 -5.57
CA ALA A 19 -10.43 -24.97 -5.37
C ALA A 19 -11.35 -25.20 -4.14
N PRO A 20 -12.08 -26.33 -4.08
CA PRO A 20 -12.77 -26.73 -2.86
C PRO A 20 -11.80 -26.84 -1.67
N TRP A 21 -12.30 -26.50 -0.49
CA TRP A 21 -11.53 -26.63 0.74
C TRP A 21 -11.16 -28.10 1.03
N PHE A 22 -10.07 -28.28 1.77
CA PHE A 22 -9.67 -29.58 2.32
C PHE A 22 -9.28 -29.45 3.79
N ARG A 23 -9.26 -30.55 4.53
CA ARG A 23 -8.85 -30.56 5.94
C ARG A 23 -7.36 -30.87 6.05
N GLY A 24 -6.64 -30.14 6.91
CA GLY A 24 -5.24 -30.40 7.16
C GLY A 24 -4.64 -29.50 8.25
N ASP A 25 -3.32 -29.51 8.30
CA ASP A 25 -2.49 -28.74 9.20
C ASP A 25 -1.59 -27.80 8.38
N ILE A 26 -1.18 -26.68 8.98
CA ILE A 26 -0.27 -25.69 8.38
C ILE A 26 0.93 -25.52 9.31
N GLY A 27 2.12 -25.85 8.82
CA GLY A 27 3.38 -25.68 9.54
C GLY A 27 4.13 -24.45 9.04
N ILE A 28 4.44 -23.53 9.95
CA ILE A 28 5.09 -22.24 9.66
C ILE A 28 6.47 -22.23 10.30
N LYS A 29 7.45 -21.67 9.58
CA LYS A 29 8.80 -21.43 10.09
C LYS A 29 9.30 -20.07 9.63
N GLY A 30 9.66 -19.22 10.57
CA GLY A 30 9.93 -17.80 10.33
C GLY A 30 8.73 -17.13 9.67
N ASP A 31 8.98 -16.50 8.53
CA ASP A 31 8.02 -15.76 7.70
C ASP A 31 7.29 -16.64 6.66
N THR A 32 7.56 -17.94 6.64
CA THR A 32 7.20 -18.81 5.51
C THR A 32 6.32 -19.98 5.95
N ILE A 33 5.25 -20.25 5.18
CA ILE A 33 4.52 -21.51 5.26
C ILE A 33 5.41 -22.63 4.72
N LYS A 34 5.88 -23.50 5.61
CA LYS A 34 6.88 -24.52 5.26
C LYS A 34 6.24 -25.80 4.71
N SER A 35 5.07 -26.16 5.24
CA SER A 35 4.34 -27.38 4.84
C SER A 35 2.84 -27.21 5.07
N ILE A 36 2.05 -27.84 4.20
CA ILE A 36 0.58 -27.98 4.34
C ILE A 36 0.22 -29.44 4.13
N GLY A 37 -0.67 -29.99 4.95
CA GLY A 37 -1.16 -31.37 4.82
C GLY A 37 -1.33 -32.06 6.17
N LYS A 38 -1.04 -33.36 6.24
CA LYS A 38 -1.09 -34.10 7.51
C LYS A 38 0.26 -33.97 8.24
N LEU A 39 0.30 -33.18 9.30
CA LEU A 39 1.52 -32.87 10.06
C LEU A 39 1.47 -33.40 11.51
N SER A 40 0.56 -34.34 11.78
CA SER A 40 0.41 -34.99 13.08
C SER A 40 1.74 -35.56 13.61
N GLY A 41 2.12 -35.17 14.83
CA GLY A 41 3.32 -35.67 15.53
C GLY A 41 4.61 -34.90 15.21
N VAL A 42 4.56 -33.86 14.37
CA VAL A 42 5.69 -32.94 14.19
C VAL A 42 5.71 -31.94 15.35
N PRO A 43 6.84 -31.73 16.05
CA PRO A 43 6.92 -30.75 17.13
C PRO A 43 6.84 -29.33 16.59
N ALA A 44 6.22 -28.44 17.36
CA ALA A 44 6.21 -27.00 17.13
C ALA A 44 6.33 -26.23 18.44
N GLU A 45 6.85 -25.01 18.41
CA GLU A 45 6.92 -24.14 19.59
C GLU A 45 5.53 -23.67 20.02
N ILE A 46 4.70 -23.28 19.05
CA ILE A 46 3.30 -22.88 19.24
C ILE A 46 2.40 -23.83 18.47
N ILE A 47 1.38 -24.36 19.15
CA ILE A 47 0.34 -25.20 18.55
C ILE A 47 -1.01 -24.50 18.68
N ILE A 48 -1.69 -24.33 17.56
CA ILE A 48 -3.03 -23.73 17.48
C ILE A 48 -4.02 -24.81 17.03
N GLU A 49 -5.04 -25.09 17.84
CA GLU A 49 -6.09 -26.05 17.48
C GLU A 49 -7.19 -25.34 16.68
N GLY A 50 -7.34 -25.70 15.40
CA GLY A 50 -8.23 -25.04 14.43
C GLY A 50 -9.50 -25.82 14.10
N GLU A 51 -9.91 -26.79 14.94
CA GLU A 51 -11.11 -27.59 14.68
C GLU A 51 -12.36 -26.70 14.59
N GLY A 52 -13.16 -26.90 13.54
CA GLY A 52 -14.34 -26.08 13.27
C GLY A 52 -14.04 -24.68 12.70
N LEU A 53 -12.77 -24.29 12.60
CA LEU A 53 -12.33 -23.02 12.02
C LEU A 53 -11.84 -23.18 10.57
N VAL A 54 -11.67 -22.04 9.90
CA VAL A 54 -11.14 -21.95 8.54
C VAL A 54 -9.79 -21.24 8.58
N ALA A 55 -8.81 -21.78 7.86
CA ALA A 55 -7.56 -21.12 7.55
C ALA A 55 -7.59 -20.70 6.08
N ALA A 56 -7.31 -19.43 5.84
CA ALA A 56 -7.19 -18.85 4.51
C ALA A 56 -5.91 -17.99 4.45
N PRO A 57 -5.41 -17.64 3.26
CA PRO A 57 -4.48 -16.53 3.13
C PRO A 57 -5.04 -15.28 3.82
N GLY A 58 -4.15 -14.50 4.44
CA GLY A 58 -4.54 -13.21 4.99
C GLY A 58 -5.15 -12.31 3.91
N PHE A 59 -6.16 -11.53 4.27
CA PHE A 59 -6.88 -10.74 3.29
C PHE A 59 -6.03 -9.58 2.80
N ILE A 60 -6.15 -9.30 1.50
CA ILE A 60 -5.51 -8.16 0.85
C ILE A 60 -6.61 -7.12 0.61
N ASP A 61 -6.49 -5.97 1.27
CA ASP A 61 -7.33 -4.82 1.01
C ASP A 61 -6.72 -4.01 -0.15
N PRO A 62 -7.32 -4.03 -1.35
CA PRO A 62 -6.76 -3.36 -2.52
C PRO A 62 -6.96 -1.84 -2.49
N HIS A 63 -7.69 -1.29 -1.51
CA HIS A 63 -8.03 0.13 -1.50
C HIS A 63 -8.10 0.71 -0.08
N SER A 64 -6.95 1.13 0.42
CA SER A 64 -6.82 1.71 1.76
C SER A 64 -6.19 3.11 1.72
N HIS A 65 -6.44 3.85 2.81
CA HIS A 65 -5.79 5.11 3.16
C HIS A 65 -5.08 5.02 4.52
N ALA A 66 -4.73 3.80 4.95
CA ALA A 66 -4.04 3.56 6.22
C ALA A 66 -2.67 4.26 6.29
N ASP A 67 -2.05 4.59 5.16
CA ASP A 67 -0.81 5.35 5.07
C ASP A 67 -0.87 6.68 5.83
N MET A 68 -2.03 7.32 5.89
CA MET A 68 -2.24 8.61 6.57
C MET A 68 -2.03 8.54 8.08
N VAL A 69 -2.30 7.37 8.69
CA VAL A 69 -2.26 7.19 10.16
C VAL A 69 -1.21 6.18 10.61
N ALA A 70 -0.68 5.35 9.71
CA ALA A 70 0.18 4.22 10.07
C ALA A 70 1.44 4.64 10.84
N LEU A 71 2.03 5.80 10.53
CA LEU A 71 3.21 6.30 11.24
C LEU A 71 2.91 6.67 12.71
N GLU A 72 1.68 7.10 13.02
CA GLU A 72 1.25 7.42 14.40
C GLU A 72 0.59 6.22 15.09
N ASN A 73 -0.05 5.32 14.34
CA ASN A 73 -0.69 4.10 14.80
C ASN A 73 -0.23 2.87 13.99
N PRO A 74 0.98 2.34 14.26
CA PRO A 74 1.58 1.29 13.43
C PRO A 74 0.93 -0.09 13.61
N GLU A 75 0.24 -0.33 14.72
CA GLU A 75 -0.42 -1.61 15.01
C GLU A 75 -1.58 -1.88 14.04
N LEU A 76 -2.24 -0.81 13.56
CA LEU A 76 -3.34 -0.88 12.60
C LEU A 76 -4.40 -1.95 12.98
N GLU A 77 -4.71 -2.04 14.28
CA GLU A 77 -5.51 -3.13 14.83
C GLU A 77 -6.88 -3.28 14.14
N ASN A 78 -7.46 -2.19 13.66
CA ASN A 78 -8.73 -2.22 12.94
C ASN A 78 -8.67 -3.12 11.70
N LEU A 79 -7.53 -3.12 10.99
CA LEU A 79 -7.31 -3.98 9.82
C LEU A 79 -7.03 -5.42 10.23
N VAL A 80 -6.14 -5.61 11.21
CA VAL A 80 -5.75 -6.95 11.71
C VAL A 80 -6.97 -7.70 12.26
N ARG A 81 -7.85 -7.01 13.00
CA ARG A 81 -9.09 -7.60 13.56
C ARG A 81 -10.09 -8.05 12.50
N GLN A 82 -9.96 -7.59 11.25
CA GLN A 82 -10.76 -8.05 10.11
C GLN A 82 -10.09 -9.21 9.34
N GLY A 83 -8.87 -9.59 9.70
CA GLY A 83 -8.06 -10.59 8.99
C GLY A 83 -7.27 -10.02 7.81
N ILE A 84 -7.17 -8.69 7.69
CA ILE A 84 -6.34 -8.03 6.68
C ILE A 84 -4.87 -8.17 7.10
N THR A 85 -4.04 -8.64 6.17
CA THR A 85 -2.58 -8.75 6.36
C THR A 85 -1.79 -7.88 5.40
N THR A 86 -2.43 -7.37 4.35
CA THR A 86 -1.80 -6.49 3.37
C THR A 86 -2.79 -5.43 2.91
N VAL A 87 -2.33 -4.19 2.82
CA VAL A 87 -3.10 -3.08 2.23
C VAL A 87 -2.37 -2.50 1.02
N VAL A 88 -3.14 -2.07 0.02
CA VAL A 88 -2.64 -1.18 -1.04
C VAL A 88 -3.06 0.24 -0.67
N VAL A 89 -2.09 1.14 -0.58
CA VAL A 89 -2.25 2.52 -0.11
C VAL A 89 -1.80 3.52 -1.17
N GLY A 90 -1.97 4.82 -0.93
CA GLY A 90 -1.70 5.85 -1.93
C GLY A 90 -2.79 5.91 -3.02
N ASN A 91 -4.03 5.58 -2.66
CA ASN A 91 -5.18 5.52 -3.57
C ASN A 91 -5.76 6.90 -3.89
N CYS A 92 -6.73 6.95 -4.81
CA CYS A 92 -7.50 8.17 -5.13
C CYS A 92 -6.64 9.36 -5.60
N GLY A 93 -5.47 9.10 -6.17
CA GLY A 93 -4.52 10.14 -6.57
C GLY A 93 -3.79 10.82 -5.43
N LEU A 94 -3.88 10.30 -4.20
CA LEU A 94 -3.30 10.90 -3.01
C LEU A 94 -2.31 9.93 -2.37
N SER A 95 -1.07 10.39 -2.24
CA SER A 95 0.01 9.75 -1.49
C SER A 95 0.72 10.77 -0.61
N LEU A 96 1.37 10.31 0.46
CA LEU A 96 2.13 11.16 1.38
C LEU A 96 3.48 11.64 0.83
N ALA A 97 3.88 11.19 -0.35
CA ALA A 97 5.11 11.59 -1.04
C ALA A 97 4.91 11.65 -2.56
N PRO A 98 5.69 12.47 -3.29
CA PRO A 98 6.75 13.36 -2.80
C PRO A 98 6.22 14.62 -2.09
N VAL A 99 7.08 15.26 -1.30
CA VAL A 99 6.76 16.49 -0.54
C VAL A 99 7.74 17.60 -0.89
N ASN A 100 7.23 18.78 -1.22
CA ASN A 100 8.01 19.99 -1.41
C ASN A 100 7.23 21.21 -0.90
N GLU A 101 7.79 22.41 -1.08
CA GLU A 101 7.17 23.66 -0.63
C GLU A 101 5.80 23.92 -1.26
N ASN A 102 5.54 23.39 -2.47
CA ASN A 102 4.28 23.59 -3.19
C ASN A 102 3.12 22.78 -2.60
N ASN A 103 3.38 21.55 -2.13
CA ASN A 103 2.32 20.62 -1.73
C ASN A 103 2.33 20.24 -0.24
N LYS A 104 3.36 20.60 0.53
CA LYS A 104 3.47 20.22 1.95
C LYS A 104 2.22 20.59 2.75
N LYS A 105 1.79 21.85 2.66
CA LYS A 105 0.62 22.34 3.38
C LYS A 105 -0.68 21.63 2.93
N TRP A 106 -0.79 21.33 1.64
CA TRP A 106 -1.94 20.61 1.09
C TRP A 106 -2.02 19.17 1.61
N ILE A 107 -0.89 18.45 1.66
CA ILE A 107 -0.83 17.09 2.24
C ILE A 107 -1.15 17.16 3.73
N GLU A 108 -0.55 18.11 4.46
CA GLU A 108 -0.82 18.34 5.87
C GLU A 108 -2.31 18.59 6.13
N GLU A 109 -2.98 19.44 5.36
CA GLU A 109 -4.43 19.71 5.50
C GLU A 109 -5.29 18.48 5.26
N ILE A 110 -4.93 17.63 4.29
CA ILE A 110 -5.67 16.38 4.04
C ILE A 110 -5.47 15.37 5.18
N VAL A 111 -4.25 15.23 5.67
CA VAL A 111 -3.93 14.30 6.78
C VAL A 111 -4.51 14.81 8.10
N TRP A 112 -4.47 16.12 8.37
CA TRP A 112 -4.94 16.74 9.61
C TRP A 112 -6.46 16.99 9.63
N GLY A 113 -7.18 16.70 8.55
CA GLY A 113 -8.65 16.60 8.55
C GLY A 113 -9.16 15.52 9.52
N TYR A 114 -8.27 14.65 9.99
CA TYR A 114 -8.47 13.75 11.13
C TYR A 114 -7.90 14.43 12.39
N GLU A 115 -8.73 15.18 13.11
CA GLU A 115 -8.37 16.14 14.19
C GLU A 115 -7.40 15.62 15.29
N GLU A 116 -7.21 14.31 15.38
CA GLU A 116 -6.40 13.64 16.40
C GLU A 116 -4.93 13.42 15.99
N TYR A 117 -4.61 13.49 14.70
CA TYR A 117 -3.33 13.05 14.12
C TYR A 117 -2.56 14.20 13.48
N ARG A 118 -1.29 14.39 13.86
CA ARG A 118 -0.43 15.48 13.36
C ARG A 118 0.87 14.93 12.84
N LEU A 119 0.76 14.25 11.71
CA LEU A 119 1.91 13.71 11.01
C LEU A 119 2.89 14.82 10.62
N GLU A 120 4.14 14.70 11.09
CA GLU A 120 5.24 15.56 10.68
C GLU A 120 5.87 15.02 9.39
N LEU A 121 5.69 15.71 8.26
CA LEU A 121 6.25 15.34 6.97
C LEU A 121 7.76 15.67 6.93
N LYS A 122 8.61 14.63 7.09
CA LYS A 122 10.07 14.73 7.22
C LYS A 122 10.85 14.39 5.94
N TRP A 123 10.18 13.81 4.96
CA TRP A 123 10.75 13.39 3.68
C TRP A 123 10.46 14.41 2.57
N LYS A 124 11.19 14.30 1.48
CA LYS A 124 10.98 15.06 0.24
C LYS A 124 10.70 14.16 -0.94
N THR A 125 11.41 13.03 -1.03
CA THR A 125 11.26 12.07 -2.13
C THR A 125 10.37 10.89 -1.72
N PHE A 126 9.91 10.11 -2.70
CA PHE A 126 9.19 8.88 -2.42
C PHE A 126 10.10 7.84 -1.75
N LYS A 127 11.38 7.78 -2.15
CA LYS A 127 12.37 6.93 -1.47
C LYS A 127 12.53 7.25 0.00
N GLU A 128 12.70 8.53 0.35
CA GLU A 128 12.83 8.96 1.74
C GLU A 128 11.59 8.62 2.56
N TYR A 129 10.39 8.72 1.96
CA TYR A 129 9.15 8.28 2.60
C TYR A 129 9.14 6.78 2.90
N LEU A 130 9.48 5.93 1.92
CA LEU A 130 9.56 4.49 2.15
C LEU A 130 10.62 4.15 3.22
N ASP A 131 11.74 4.86 3.24
CA ASP A 131 12.77 4.70 4.26
C ASP A 131 12.29 5.08 5.67
N GLU A 132 11.40 6.06 5.81
CA GLU A 132 10.75 6.35 7.10
C GLU A 132 9.74 5.28 7.49
N MET A 133 9.01 4.71 6.53
CA MET A 133 8.07 3.61 6.77
C MET A 133 8.83 2.37 7.28
N GLU A 134 9.94 1.99 6.64
CA GLU A 134 10.75 0.82 7.02
C GLU A 134 11.34 0.86 8.44
N LYS A 135 11.34 2.02 9.10
CA LYS A 135 11.79 2.17 10.50
C LYS A 135 10.79 1.67 11.54
N LYS A 136 9.58 1.28 11.12
CA LYS A 136 8.52 0.82 12.02
C LYS A 136 8.09 -0.60 11.70
N ASP A 137 7.72 -1.33 12.74
CA ASP A 137 7.04 -2.61 12.63
C ASP A 137 5.54 -2.34 12.52
N PHE A 138 4.97 -2.57 11.33
CA PHE A 138 3.54 -2.42 11.09
C PHE A 138 2.79 -3.74 11.29
N GLY A 139 1.54 -3.65 11.77
CA GLY A 139 0.67 -4.82 11.93
C GLY A 139 0.26 -5.51 10.62
N VAL A 140 0.42 -4.81 9.49
CA VAL A 140 0.12 -5.32 8.14
C VAL A 140 1.20 -4.89 7.15
N ASN A 141 1.32 -5.63 6.05
CA ASN A 141 2.14 -5.23 4.90
C ASN A 141 1.49 -4.05 4.16
N MET A 142 2.29 -3.17 3.56
CA MET A 142 1.81 -2.04 2.75
C MET A 142 2.45 -2.03 1.37
N ALA A 143 1.62 -2.00 0.33
CA ALA A 143 2.03 -1.75 -1.05
C ALA A 143 1.63 -0.32 -1.43
N HIS A 144 2.62 0.54 -1.65
CA HIS A 144 2.38 1.97 -1.89
C HIS A 144 2.24 2.28 -3.38
N LEU A 145 1.18 3.01 -3.73
CA LEU A 145 1.05 3.70 -5.01
C LEU A 145 1.51 5.17 -4.86
N VAL A 146 2.02 5.74 -5.94
CA VAL A 146 2.22 7.20 -6.03
C VAL A 146 0.94 7.87 -6.53
N GLY A 147 0.51 8.93 -5.83
CA GLY A 147 -0.72 9.65 -6.14
C GLY A 147 -0.52 10.68 -7.26
N HIS A 148 -1.30 10.58 -8.34
CA HIS A 148 -1.28 11.58 -9.42
C HIS A 148 -1.58 13.00 -8.92
N GLY A 149 -2.53 13.16 -8.02
CA GLY A 149 -2.87 14.45 -7.42
C GLY A 149 -1.70 15.02 -6.62
N THR A 150 -1.02 14.19 -5.82
CA THR A 150 0.20 14.57 -5.11
C THR A 150 1.29 15.06 -6.06
N ILE A 151 1.52 14.35 -7.17
CA ILE A 151 2.51 14.70 -8.20
C ILE A 151 2.14 16.01 -8.89
N ARG A 152 0.88 16.16 -9.30
CA ARG A 152 0.37 17.36 -9.96
C ARG A 152 0.52 18.59 -9.05
N TYR A 153 0.18 18.46 -7.77
CA TYR A 153 0.34 19.55 -6.80
C TYR A 153 1.82 19.85 -6.53
N ALA A 154 2.70 18.85 -6.46
CA ALA A 154 4.13 19.07 -6.24
C ALA A 154 4.75 19.92 -7.36
N VAL A 155 4.33 19.70 -8.61
CA VAL A 155 4.86 20.40 -9.79
C VAL A 155 4.20 21.77 -9.99
N MET A 156 2.89 21.85 -9.89
CA MET A 156 2.13 23.05 -10.29
C MET A 156 1.68 23.92 -9.11
N GLY A 157 1.81 23.45 -7.88
CA GLY A 157 1.28 24.13 -6.68
C GLY A 157 -0.22 24.37 -6.77
N GLU A 158 -0.69 25.52 -6.29
CA GLU A 158 -2.11 25.89 -6.32
C GLU A 158 -2.68 25.92 -7.73
N ASN A 159 -1.88 26.18 -8.77
CA ASN A 159 -2.37 26.13 -10.15
C ASN A 159 -2.89 24.73 -10.53
N SER A 160 -2.46 23.67 -9.85
CA SER A 160 -2.93 22.30 -10.09
C SER A 160 -4.44 22.14 -10.00
N THR A 161 -5.12 22.97 -9.19
CA THR A 161 -6.57 22.91 -8.93
C THR A 161 -7.39 23.68 -9.95
N GLU A 162 -6.78 24.49 -10.80
CA GLU A 162 -7.46 25.35 -11.78
C GLU A 162 -7.00 25.11 -13.21
N GLN A 163 -5.68 25.01 -13.43
CA GLN A 163 -5.07 24.78 -14.73
C GLN A 163 -5.38 23.36 -15.21
N GLU A 164 -6.01 23.24 -16.38
CA GLU A 164 -6.33 21.94 -16.97
C GLU A 164 -5.16 21.34 -17.75
N GLU A 165 -4.53 22.14 -18.62
CA GLU A 165 -3.43 21.70 -19.49
C GLU A 165 -2.08 21.85 -18.80
N VAL A 166 -1.36 20.74 -18.65
CA VAL A 166 0.06 20.76 -18.25
C VAL A 166 0.94 21.19 -19.43
N THR A 167 1.88 22.09 -19.16
CA THR A 167 2.91 22.47 -20.12
C THR A 167 3.85 21.28 -20.39
N PRO A 168 4.61 21.27 -21.50
CA PRO A 168 5.60 20.22 -21.75
C PRO A 168 6.64 20.08 -20.64
N ASN A 169 7.05 21.18 -20.01
CA ASN A 169 8.01 21.17 -18.92
C ASN A 169 7.42 20.58 -17.63
N GLU A 170 6.21 20.98 -17.26
CA GLU A 170 5.51 20.42 -16.09
C GLU A 170 5.26 18.92 -16.28
N LEU A 171 4.81 18.50 -17.47
CA LEU A 171 4.59 17.08 -17.76
C LEU A 171 5.89 16.27 -17.61
N GLU A 172 7.03 16.78 -18.06
CA GLU A 172 8.31 16.10 -17.89
C GLU A 172 8.71 16.00 -16.42
N GLN A 173 8.54 17.06 -15.64
CA GLN A 173 8.77 17.04 -14.19
C GLN A 173 7.85 16.03 -13.48
N MET A 174 6.58 15.93 -13.89
CA MET A 174 5.65 14.94 -13.34
C MET A 174 6.11 13.51 -13.69
N LYS A 175 6.60 13.27 -14.91
CA LYS A 175 7.19 11.99 -15.30
C LYS A 175 8.44 11.67 -14.49
N ASP A 176 9.31 12.65 -14.24
CA ASP A 176 10.52 12.49 -13.41
C ASP A 176 10.15 12.00 -12.00
N LEU A 177 9.15 12.61 -11.38
CA LEU A 177 8.69 12.22 -10.04
C LEU A 177 8.02 10.84 -10.03
N VAL A 178 7.27 10.47 -11.07
CA VAL A 178 6.74 9.11 -11.21
C VAL A 178 7.89 8.10 -11.38
N ARG A 179 8.91 8.40 -12.19
CA ARG A 179 10.10 7.54 -12.32
C ARG A 179 10.83 7.38 -10.99
N GLU A 180 11.00 8.46 -10.23
CA GLU A 180 11.61 8.40 -8.90
C GLU A 180 10.83 7.47 -7.97
N ALA A 181 9.50 7.62 -7.89
CA ALA A 181 8.66 6.76 -7.07
C ALA A 181 8.69 5.29 -7.50
N MET A 182 8.61 5.01 -8.80
CA MET A 182 8.68 3.64 -9.31
C MET A 182 10.06 3.00 -9.05
N ASN A 183 11.16 3.75 -9.23
CA ASN A 183 12.51 3.29 -8.88
C ASN A 183 12.67 3.02 -7.37
N ALA A 184 12.00 3.81 -6.53
CA ALA A 184 12.05 3.67 -5.08
C ALA A 184 11.32 2.42 -4.57
N GLY A 185 10.34 1.90 -5.33
CA GLY A 185 9.56 0.72 -4.95
C GLY A 185 8.04 0.94 -4.93
N ALA A 186 7.53 2.04 -5.48
CA ALA A 186 6.09 2.20 -5.69
C ALA A 186 5.56 1.05 -6.57
N TYR A 187 4.44 0.46 -6.17
CA TYR A 187 3.77 -0.61 -6.92
C TYR A 187 3.05 -0.11 -8.18
N GLY A 188 2.88 1.21 -8.31
CA GLY A 188 2.14 1.82 -9.40
C GLY A 188 1.73 3.25 -9.08
N MET A 189 0.75 3.76 -9.84
CA MET A 189 0.18 5.09 -9.68
C MET A 189 -1.34 5.02 -9.54
N SER A 190 -1.90 5.88 -8.69
CA SER A 190 -3.35 6.07 -8.60
C SER A 190 -3.79 7.43 -9.15
N THR A 191 -5.05 7.56 -9.57
CA THR A 191 -5.67 8.84 -9.92
C THR A 191 -6.97 9.08 -9.16
N GLY A 192 -7.27 10.34 -8.83
CA GLY A 192 -8.53 10.75 -8.23
C GLY A 192 -9.24 11.77 -9.11
N LEU A 193 -9.82 11.31 -10.22
CA LEU A 193 -10.35 12.21 -11.27
C LEU A 193 -11.64 12.95 -10.88
N VAL A 194 -12.21 12.65 -9.71
CA VAL A 194 -13.38 13.35 -9.17
C VAL A 194 -12.97 14.53 -8.27
N TYR A 195 -11.74 14.53 -7.75
CA TYR A 195 -11.28 15.49 -6.74
C TYR A 195 -10.23 16.44 -7.30
N PRO A 196 -10.17 17.70 -6.86
CA PRO A 196 -8.99 18.54 -7.09
C PRO A 196 -7.74 17.91 -6.43
N PRO A 197 -6.57 17.99 -7.08
CA PRO A 197 -6.32 18.61 -8.39
C PRO A 197 -6.56 17.66 -9.58
N GLY A 198 -6.84 16.37 -9.34
CA GLY A 198 -6.99 15.34 -10.36
C GLY A 198 -8.12 15.59 -11.36
N ASN A 199 -9.21 16.23 -10.94
CA ASN A 199 -10.37 16.53 -11.78
C ASN A 199 -10.11 17.52 -12.92
N LYS A 200 -8.97 18.24 -12.90
CA LYS A 200 -8.55 19.12 -13.99
C LYS A 200 -7.72 18.40 -15.06
N ALA A 201 -7.20 17.21 -14.76
CA ALA A 201 -6.30 16.51 -15.65
C ALA A 201 -6.99 16.08 -16.96
N LYS A 202 -6.28 16.29 -18.07
CA LYS A 202 -6.72 15.80 -19.39
C LYS A 202 -6.20 14.38 -19.61
N LYS A 203 -6.94 13.61 -20.42
CA LYS A 203 -6.61 12.23 -20.80
C LYS A 203 -5.16 12.05 -21.26
N LYS A 204 -4.61 13.02 -22.02
CA LYS A 204 -3.24 12.96 -22.54
C LYS A 204 -2.21 12.88 -21.41
N GLU A 205 -2.37 13.68 -20.38
CA GLU A 205 -1.47 13.69 -19.22
C GLU A 205 -1.47 12.34 -18.51
N ILE A 206 -2.66 11.80 -18.20
CA ILE A 206 -2.78 10.52 -17.51
C ILE A 206 -2.13 9.39 -18.34
N ILE A 207 -2.34 9.38 -19.66
CA ILE A 207 -1.71 8.41 -20.56
C ILE A 207 -0.19 8.53 -20.50
N GLU A 208 0.34 9.75 -20.54
CA GLU A 208 1.78 9.99 -20.56
C GLU A 208 2.47 9.58 -19.24
N LEU A 209 1.80 9.72 -18.10
CA LEU A 209 2.30 9.21 -16.82
C LEU A 209 2.13 7.68 -16.71
N ALA A 210 1.00 7.13 -17.16
CA ALA A 210 0.76 5.70 -17.15
C ALA A 210 1.76 4.93 -18.03
N LYS A 211 2.25 5.53 -19.12
CA LYS A 211 3.37 4.99 -19.92
C LYS A 211 4.62 4.82 -19.08
N VAL A 212 4.97 5.82 -18.26
CA VAL A 212 6.10 5.72 -17.34
C VAL A 212 5.89 4.57 -16.36
N VAL A 213 4.72 4.47 -15.72
CA VAL A 213 4.41 3.38 -14.80
C VAL A 213 4.56 2.00 -15.47
N ALA A 214 4.15 1.87 -16.72
CA ALA A 214 4.25 0.64 -17.49
C ALA A 214 5.70 0.22 -17.79
N GLU A 215 6.65 1.16 -17.88
CA GLU A 215 8.09 0.84 -18.03
C GLU A 215 8.63 0.02 -16.85
N TYR A 216 7.98 0.14 -15.68
CA TYR A 216 8.34 -0.57 -14.45
C TYR A 216 7.42 -1.76 -14.14
N GLY A 217 6.46 -2.07 -15.02
CA GLY A 217 5.45 -3.10 -14.76
C GLY A 217 4.48 -2.76 -13.62
N GLY A 218 4.36 -1.48 -13.26
CA GLY A 218 3.48 -1.01 -12.20
C GLY A 218 2.01 -1.01 -12.59
N VAL A 219 1.14 -0.94 -11.58
CA VAL A 219 -0.31 -0.88 -11.78
C VAL A 219 -0.82 0.56 -11.92
N TYR A 220 -1.93 0.72 -12.62
CA TYR A 220 -2.70 1.96 -12.65
C TYR A 220 -4.03 1.75 -11.92
N SER A 221 -4.30 2.56 -10.89
CA SER A 221 -5.50 2.49 -10.05
C SER A 221 -6.36 3.75 -10.17
N THR A 222 -7.68 3.61 -10.07
CA THR A 222 -8.67 4.71 -10.18
C THR A 222 -9.65 4.69 -9.03
#